data_AF-A0AAD1B805-F1
#
_entry.id   AF-A0AAD1B805-F1
#
_cell.length_a   1.000
_cell.length_b   1.000
_cell.length_c   1.000
_cell.angle_alpha   90.00
_cell.angle_beta   90.00
_cell.angle_gamma   90.00
#
_symmetry.space_group_name_H-M   'P 1'
#
loop_
_entity.id
_entity.type
_entity.pdbx_description
1 polymer ?
#
loop_
_entity_poly.entity_id
_entity_poly.type
_entity_poly.pdbx_seq_one_letter_code
_entity_poly.pdbx_strand_id
1 'polypeptide(L)'
;MSWAVRNDGVQGWRAIEGADELFPNEVYSEFEPVQVMPSLPSIEELSVLAKARRSELLTLAAYRMGPLQDAMDIGCITDVEAKQLLLWKNYRISLNRIEEQDLFSRDFQWPLSPDEILNK
;
A
#
# COMPACT_ATOMS: atom_id res chain seq x y z
N MET A 1 37.70 16.49 5.50
CA MET A 1 36.27 16.67 5.80
C MET A 1 35.87 15.53 6.71
N SER A 2 35.35 15.87 7.88
CA SER A 2 34.85 14.91 8.86
C SER A 2 33.33 14.99 8.90
N TRP A 3 32.69 14.08 9.61
CA TRP A 3 31.24 13.94 9.61
C TRP A 3 30.69 13.87 11.02
N ALA A 4 29.59 14.59 11.26
CA ALA A 4 28.79 14.47 12.47
C ALA A 4 27.58 13.59 12.17
N VAL A 5 27.46 12.45 12.85
CA VAL A 5 26.41 11.44 12.64
C VAL A 5 25.44 11.49 13.81
N ARG A 6 24.14 11.58 13.56
CA ARG A 6 23.13 11.60 14.63
C ARG A 6 23.13 10.28 15.41
N ASN A 7 23.01 10.36 16.74
CA ASN A 7 22.94 9.20 17.63
C ASN A 7 21.53 8.94 18.21
N ASP A 8 20.53 9.70 17.77
CA ASP A 8 19.14 9.63 18.21
C ASP A 8 18.32 8.52 17.52
N GLY A 9 19.00 7.67 16.73
CA GLY A 9 18.38 6.60 15.95
C GLY A 9 17.77 7.05 14.63
N VAL A 10 17.78 8.35 14.32
CA VAL A 10 17.38 8.87 13.01
C VAL A 10 18.60 8.87 12.09
N GLN A 11 18.43 8.34 10.88
CA GLN A 11 19.48 8.44 9.86
C GLN A 11 19.70 9.91 9.47
N GLY A 12 20.95 10.35 9.60
CA GLY A 12 21.38 11.65 9.15
C GLY A 12 22.81 11.95 9.58
N TRP A 13 23.55 12.62 8.70
CA TRP A 13 24.87 13.16 8.99
C TRP A 13 25.09 14.45 8.21
N ARG A 14 26.04 15.24 8.69
CA ARG A 14 26.48 16.48 8.03
C ARG A 14 28.00 16.56 8.06
N ALA A 15 28.58 17.25 7.08
CA ALA A 15 30.01 17.52 7.08
C ALA A 15 30.36 18.55 8.18
N ILE A 16 31.50 18.34 8.82
CA ILE A 16 32.09 19.23 9.83
C ILE A 16 33.58 19.41 9.54
N GLU A 17 34.14 20.56 9.91
CA GLU A 17 35.57 20.83 9.80
C GLU A 17 36.33 20.33 11.03
N GLY A 18 35.68 20.27 12.20
CA GLY A 18 36.29 19.87 13.48
C GLY A 18 35.30 19.29 14.50
N ALA A 19 35.83 18.61 15.52
CA ALA A 19 35.03 17.97 16.57
C ALA A 19 34.37 18.97 17.54
N ASP A 20 34.78 20.24 17.51
CA ASP A 20 34.17 21.35 18.25
C ASP A 20 32.80 21.75 17.71
N GLU A 21 32.45 21.32 16.49
CA GLU A 21 31.14 21.55 15.89
C GLU A 21 30.09 20.48 16.24
N LEU A 22 30.44 19.45 17.01
CA LEU A 22 29.51 18.35 17.35
C LEU A 22 28.39 18.82 18.28
N PHE A 23 27.15 18.47 17.95
CA PHE A 23 26.04 18.61 18.88
C PHE A 23 26.02 17.46 19.91
N PRO A 24 25.37 17.63 21.08
CA PRO A 24 25.28 16.58 22.10
C PRO A 24 24.67 15.24 21.63
N ASN A 25 23.87 15.27 20.57
CA ASN A 25 23.25 14.10 19.95
C ASN A 25 23.96 13.64 18.65
N GLU A 26 25.23 14.01 18.47
CA GLU A 26 26.04 13.62 17.31
C GLU A 26 27.30 12.86 17.74
N VAL A 27 27.78 12.00 16.85
CA VAL A 27 29.01 11.24 16.98
C VAL A 27 29.91 11.58 15.82
N TYR A 28 31.18 11.83 16.12
CA TYR A 28 32.20 12.08 15.14
C TYR A 28 32.50 10.83 14.29
N SER A 29 32.61 11.03 12.99
CA SER A 29 33.07 10.02 12.04
C SER A 29 34.11 10.63 11.10
N GLU A 30 35.26 9.97 10.97
CA GLU A 30 36.30 10.34 10.00
C GLU A 30 35.93 9.96 8.56
N PHE A 31 35.06 8.95 8.43
CA PHE A 31 34.59 8.45 7.14
C PHE A 31 33.19 8.98 6.86
N GLU A 32 32.91 9.24 5.59
CA GLU A 32 31.55 9.55 5.15
C GLU A 32 30.62 8.37 5.46
N PRO A 33 29.58 8.59 6.28
CA PRO A 33 28.64 7.53 6.60
C PRO A 33 27.93 7.06 5.33
N VAL A 34 27.79 5.74 5.20
CA VAL A 34 27.04 5.17 4.08
C VAL A 34 25.56 5.50 4.25
N GLN A 35 24.99 6.20 3.27
CA GLN A 35 23.54 6.32 3.17
C GLN A 35 22.94 4.95 2.88
N VAL A 36 22.32 4.36 3.90
CA VAL A 36 21.43 3.21 3.65
C VAL A 36 20.18 3.78 3.01
N MET A 37 20.17 3.84 1.68
CA MET A 37 18.90 4.00 0.97
C MET A 37 18.04 2.80 1.32
N PRO A 38 16.73 2.98 1.64
CA PRO A 38 15.85 1.84 1.77
C PRO A 38 15.94 1.04 0.47
N SER A 39 16.37 -0.21 0.58
CA SER A 39 16.45 -1.10 -0.58
C SER A 39 15.06 -1.23 -1.18
N LEU A 40 14.97 -1.23 -2.52
CA LEU A 40 13.72 -1.53 -3.20
C LEU A 40 13.14 -2.84 -2.63
N PRO A 41 11.83 -2.88 -2.30
CA PRO A 41 11.22 -4.10 -1.79
C PRO A 41 11.45 -5.27 -2.77
N SER A 42 11.77 -6.42 -2.20
CA SER A 42 11.90 -7.67 -2.91
C SER A 42 10.55 -8.10 -3.54
N ILE A 43 10.60 -9.00 -4.52
CA ILE A 43 9.38 -9.54 -5.15
C ILE A 43 8.49 -10.25 -4.12
N GLU A 44 9.08 -10.87 -3.11
CA GLU A 44 8.34 -11.51 -2.02
C GLU A 44 7.59 -10.47 -1.17
N GLU A 45 8.26 -9.38 -0.77
CA GLU A 45 7.63 -8.28 -0.03
C GLU A 45 6.52 -7.62 -0.85
N LEU A 46 6.75 -7.40 -2.16
CA LEU A 46 5.73 -6.90 -3.07
C LEU A 46 4.51 -7.85 -3.15
N SER A 47 4.74 -9.16 -3.10
CA SER A 47 3.66 -10.16 -3.07
C SER A 47 2.86 -10.10 -1.78
N VAL A 48 3.54 -9.96 -0.64
CA VAL A 48 2.88 -9.79 0.67
C VAL A 48 2.03 -8.51 0.68
N LEU A 49 2.58 -7.40 0.19
CA LEU A 49 1.84 -6.13 0.08
C LEU A 49 0.64 -6.24 -0.86
N ALA A 50 0.79 -6.90 -2.01
CA ALA A 50 -0.31 -7.13 -2.94
C ALA A 50 -1.42 -8.00 -2.32
N LYS A 51 -1.07 -9.04 -1.56
CA LYS A 51 -2.04 -9.89 -0.84
C LYS A 51 -2.77 -9.14 0.26
N ALA A 52 -2.07 -8.30 1.01
CA ALA A 52 -2.66 -7.43 2.02
C ALA A 52 -3.69 -6.49 1.38
N ARG A 53 -3.29 -5.77 0.32
CA ARG A 53 -4.18 -4.88 -0.43
C ARG A 53 -5.38 -5.62 -1.03
N ARG A 54 -5.20 -6.82 -1.58
CA ARG A 54 -6.33 -7.65 -2.06
C ARG A 54 -7.33 -7.92 -0.93
N SER A 55 -6.84 -8.27 0.25
CA SER A 55 -7.68 -8.59 1.42
C SER A 55 -8.47 -7.38 1.91
N GLU A 56 -7.86 -6.20 1.91
CA GLU A 56 -8.54 -4.93 2.20
C GLU A 56 -9.65 -4.64 1.18
N LEU A 57 -9.36 -4.79 -0.11
CA LEU A 57 -10.35 -4.55 -1.17
C LEU A 57 -11.51 -5.55 -1.14
N LEU A 58 -11.25 -6.82 -0.77
CA LEU A 58 -12.28 -7.82 -0.57
C LEU A 58 -13.17 -7.49 0.64
N THR A 59 -12.57 -6.99 1.72
CA THR A 59 -13.31 -6.53 2.91
C THR A 59 -14.19 -5.33 2.57
N LEU A 60 -13.66 -4.34 1.84
CA LEU A 60 -14.43 -3.19 1.36
C LEU A 60 -15.60 -3.63 0.49
N ALA A 61 -15.37 -4.54 -0.46
CA ALA A 61 -16.43 -5.04 -1.32
C ALA A 61 -17.52 -5.79 -0.54
N ALA A 62 -17.15 -6.61 0.45
CA ALA A 62 -18.11 -7.27 1.33
C ALA A 62 -18.95 -6.25 2.13
N TYR A 63 -18.30 -5.21 2.68
CA TYR A 63 -18.98 -4.14 3.39
C TYR A 63 -19.99 -3.40 2.51
N ARG A 64 -19.61 -3.05 1.27
CA ARG A 64 -20.50 -2.38 0.30
C ARG A 64 -21.65 -3.28 -0.17
N MET A 65 -21.40 -4.57 -0.31
CA MET A 65 -22.41 -5.54 -0.73
C MET A 65 -23.45 -5.83 0.35
N GLY A 66 -23.12 -5.71 1.64
CA GLY A 66 -24.02 -6.07 2.75
C GLY A 66 -25.42 -5.46 2.62
N PRO A 67 -25.54 -4.12 2.61
CA PRO A 67 -26.85 -3.46 2.48
C PRO A 67 -27.59 -3.79 1.18
N LEU A 68 -26.86 -3.96 0.07
CA LEU A 68 -27.45 -4.30 -1.23
C LEU A 68 -28.00 -5.73 -1.24
N GLN A 69 -27.29 -6.66 -0.58
CA GLN A 69 -27.76 -8.03 -0.38
C GLN A 69 -28.97 -8.05 0.55
N ASP A 70 -28.95 -7.28 1.64
CA ASP A 70 -30.10 -7.19 2.56
C ASP A 70 -31.36 -6.72 1.81
N ALA A 71 -31.23 -5.67 0.97
CA ALA A 71 -32.33 -5.18 0.14
C ALA A 71 -32.84 -6.22 -0.87
N MET A 72 -31.93 -7.02 -1.45
CA MET A 72 -32.29 -8.12 -2.35
C MET A 72 -33.04 -9.22 -1.61
N ASP A 73 -32.56 -9.60 -0.43
CA ASP A 73 -33.08 -10.70 0.38
C ASP A 73 -34.48 -10.40 0.92
N ILE A 74 -34.78 -9.12 1.23
CA ILE A 74 -36.13 -8.68 1.62
C ILE A 74 -37.00 -8.23 0.44
N GLY A 75 -36.50 -8.32 -0.79
CA GLY A 75 -37.23 -8.01 -2.01
C GLY A 75 -37.52 -6.52 -2.24
N CYS A 76 -36.78 -5.62 -1.60
CA CYS A 76 -36.93 -4.16 -1.76
C CYS A 76 -35.84 -3.52 -2.63
N ILE A 77 -34.97 -4.33 -3.24
CA ILE A 77 -33.87 -3.84 -4.08
C ILE A 77 -34.40 -3.09 -5.32
N THR A 78 -33.84 -1.93 -5.58
CA THR A 78 -34.10 -1.16 -6.80
C THR A 78 -33.26 -1.67 -7.98
N ASP A 79 -33.66 -1.36 -9.21
CA ASP A 79 -32.89 -1.73 -10.41
C ASP A 79 -31.45 -1.17 -10.39
N VAL A 80 -31.26 0.01 -9.77
CA VAL A 80 -29.96 0.65 -9.63
C VAL A 80 -29.09 -0.13 -8.65
N GLU A 81 -29.63 -0.48 -7.48
CA GLU A 81 -28.93 -1.27 -6.46
C GLU A 81 -28.60 -2.68 -6.97
N ALA A 82 -29.50 -3.31 -7.74
CA ALA A 82 -29.27 -4.62 -8.34
C ALA A 82 -28.09 -4.59 -9.33
N LYS A 83 -28.00 -3.55 -10.17
CA LYS A 83 -26.84 -3.33 -11.04
C LYS A 83 -25.56 -3.09 -10.25
N GLN A 84 -25.63 -2.28 -9.19
CA GLN A 84 -24.48 -2.01 -8.33
C GLN A 84 -23.98 -3.28 -7.63
N LEU A 85 -24.91 -4.11 -7.13
CA LEU A 85 -24.61 -5.40 -6.51
C LEU A 85 -23.91 -6.36 -7.49
N LEU A 86 -24.36 -6.39 -8.75
CA LEU A 86 -23.73 -7.19 -9.80
C LEU A 86 -22.28 -6.71 -10.07
N LEU A 87 -22.06 -5.40 -10.15
CA LEU A 87 -20.72 -4.83 -10.32
C LEU A 87 -19.80 -5.21 -9.15
N TRP A 88 -20.27 -5.13 -7.90
CA TRP A 88 -19.49 -5.55 -6.73
C TRP A 88 -19.18 -7.05 -6.71
N LYS A 89 -20.12 -7.90 -7.14
CA LYS A 89 -19.87 -9.35 -7.28
C LYS A 89 -18.78 -9.64 -8.32
N ASN A 90 -18.85 -8.99 -9.49
CA ASN A 90 -17.83 -9.11 -10.53
C ASN A 90 -16.46 -8.63 -10.02
N TYR A 91 -16.43 -7.49 -9.33
CA TYR A 91 -15.22 -6.94 -8.72
C TYR A 91 -14.55 -7.92 -7.74
N ARG A 92 -15.32 -8.55 -6.83
CA ARG A 92 -14.80 -9.58 -5.92
C ARG A 92 -14.22 -10.80 -6.65
N ILE A 93 -14.88 -11.24 -7.72
CA ILE A 93 -14.37 -12.36 -8.54
C ILE A 93 -13.04 -11.97 -9.19
N SER A 94 -12.95 -10.78 -9.77
CA SER A 94 -11.71 -10.27 -10.36
C SER A 94 -10.58 -10.15 -9.33
N LEU A 95 -10.87 -9.67 -8.12
CA LEU A 95 -9.90 -9.60 -7.02
C LEU A 95 -9.41 -10.98 -6.58
N ASN A 96 -10.30 -11.98 -6.48
CA ASN A 96 -9.91 -13.33 -6.09
C ASN A 96 -8.94 -13.96 -7.09
N ARG A 97 -9.15 -13.71 -8.39
CA ARG A 97 -8.30 -14.23 -9.49
C ARG A 97 -7.06 -13.40 -9.76
N ILE A 98 -6.80 -12.35 -8.99
CA ILE A 98 -5.70 -11.43 -9.28
C ILE A 98 -4.32 -12.08 -9.12
N GLU A 99 -4.23 -13.12 -8.29
CA GLU A 99 -3.02 -13.94 -8.11
C GLU A 99 -2.72 -14.83 -9.32
N GLU A 100 -3.70 -15.07 -10.19
CA GLU A 100 -3.55 -15.89 -11.41
C GLU A 100 -2.94 -15.08 -12.58
N GLN A 101 -2.66 -13.79 -12.39
CA GLN A 101 -2.05 -12.94 -13.42
C GLN A 101 -0.53 -13.08 -13.45
N ASP A 102 0.05 -13.22 -14.64
CA ASP A 102 1.51 -13.44 -14.86
C ASP A 102 2.42 -12.36 -14.22
N LEU A 103 1.90 -11.16 -13.98
CA LEU A 103 2.62 -10.02 -13.39
C LEU A 103 2.21 -9.69 -11.95
N PHE A 104 1.51 -10.62 -11.28
CA PHE A 104 1.11 -10.46 -9.89
C PHE A 104 2.35 -10.10 -9.03
N SER A 105 2.24 -9.04 -8.25
CA SER A 105 3.31 -8.44 -7.42
C SER A 105 4.31 -7.51 -8.11
N ARG A 106 4.36 -7.40 -9.44
CA ARG A 106 5.30 -6.46 -10.11
C ARG A 106 4.62 -5.28 -10.79
N ASP A 107 3.71 -5.57 -11.72
CA ASP A 107 3.11 -4.54 -12.57
C ASP A 107 1.78 -5.04 -13.14
N PHE A 108 0.80 -5.22 -12.25
CA PHE A 108 -0.56 -5.61 -12.63
C PHE A 108 -1.54 -4.47 -12.34
N GLN A 109 -2.61 -4.42 -13.13
CA GLN A 109 -3.66 -3.43 -12.93
C GLN A 109 -4.72 -3.97 -11.97
N TRP A 110 -5.02 -3.18 -10.94
CA TRP A 110 -6.14 -3.47 -10.06
C TRP A 110 -7.46 -3.30 -10.83
N PRO A 111 -8.44 -4.20 -10.64
CA PRO A 111 -9.78 -3.98 -11.19
C PRO A 111 -10.33 -2.66 -10.65
N LEU A 112 -11.13 -1.96 -11.46
CA LEU A 112 -11.81 -0.75 -11.00
C LEU A 112 -12.94 -1.13 -10.07
N SER A 113 -13.04 -0.44 -8.94
CA SER A 113 -14.18 -0.59 -8.05
C SER A 113 -15.46 -0.08 -8.70
N PRO A 114 -16.63 -0.62 -8.33
CA PRO A 114 -17.91 -0.12 -8.83
C PRO A 114 -18.13 1.37 -8.58
N ASP A 115 -17.64 1.90 -7.45
CA ASP A 115 -17.71 3.34 -7.17
C ASP A 115 -16.91 4.14 -8.21
N GLU A 116 -15.73 3.66 -8.63
CA GLU A 116 -14.94 4.30 -9.70
C GLU A 116 -15.57 4.15 -11.09
N ILE A 117 -16.30 3.07 -11.34
CA ILE A 117 -17.03 2.86 -12.61
C ILE A 117 -18.24 3.80 -12.70
N LEU A 118 -18.94 4.00 -11.60
CA LEU A 118 -20.16 4.81 -11.53
C LEU A 118 -19.89 6.32 -11.44
N ASN A 119 -18.69 6.72 -11.01
CA ASN A 119 -18.27 8.12 -10.90
C ASN A 119 -17.55 8.65 -12.16
N LYS A 120 -17.56 7.91 -13.27
CA LYS A 120 -17.03 8.31 -14.58
C LYS A 120 -18.15 8.61 -15.56
#